data_AF-A0A316X2S4-F1
#
_entry.id   AF-A0A316X2S4-F1
#
_cell.length_a   1.000
_cell.length_b   1.000
_cell.length_c   1.000
_cell.angle_alpha   90.00
_cell.angle_beta   90.00
_cell.angle_gamma   90.00
#
_symmetry.space_group_name_H-M   'P 1'
#
loop_
_entity.id
_entity.type
_entity.pdbx_description
1 polymer ?
#
loop_
_entity_poly.entity_id
_entity_poly.type
_entity_poly.pdbx_seq_one_letter_code
_entity_poly.pdbx_strand_id
1 'polypeptide(L)'
;MNNFIVLSKDFAANESAVIDLKSWGFINPLGALTFQNKTGLSARFLWQGDIISGNREKTGYFKEVTNDLGVKVSHYEGFITITNGGGKQYLEGELKV
;
A
#
# COMPACT_ATOMS: atom_id res chain seq x y z
N MET A 1 3.92 2.23 17.79
CA MET A 1 4.00 2.08 16.33
C MET A 1 2.58 1.83 15.87
N ASN A 2 2.02 2.73 15.06
CA ASN A 2 0.58 2.74 14.81
C ASN A 2 0.30 2.10 13.45
N ASN A 3 -0.76 1.31 13.41
CA ASN A 3 -1.22 0.59 12.24
C ASN A 3 -2.58 1.16 11.84
N PHE A 4 -2.74 1.48 10.56
CA PHE A 4 -3.95 2.11 10.03
C PHE A 4 -4.52 1.27 8.91
N ILE A 5 -5.80 0.92 9.01
CA ILE A 5 -6.52 0.29 7.90
C ILE A 5 -6.77 1.36 6.85
N VAL A 6 -6.12 1.24 5.71
CA VAL A 6 -6.20 2.20 4.60
C VAL A 6 -7.12 1.72 3.48
N LEU A 7 -7.49 0.44 3.48
CA LEU A 7 -8.34 -0.19 2.48
C LEU A 7 -9.04 -1.40 3.09
N SER A 8 -10.33 -1.59 2.81
CA SER A 8 -11.06 -2.81 3.15
C SER A 8 -12.25 -2.97 2.20
N LYS A 9 -12.11 -3.76 1.14
CA LYS A 9 -13.17 -3.97 0.14
C LYS A 9 -12.94 -5.21 -0.73
N ASP A 10 -13.98 -5.62 -1.45
CA ASP A 10 -13.90 -6.58 -2.55
C ASP A 10 -13.41 -5.92 -3.85
N PHE A 11 -12.48 -6.57 -4.53
CA PHE A 11 -11.93 -6.14 -5.82
C PHE A 11 -12.32 -7.10 -6.94
N ALA A 12 -12.65 -6.55 -8.10
CA ALA A 12 -12.63 -7.27 -9.36
C ALA A 12 -11.20 -7.51 -9.85
N ALA A 13 -11.03 -8.43 -10.81
CA ALA A 13 -9.73 -8.67 -11.43
C ALA A 13 -9.17 -7.38 -12.06
N ASN A 14 -7.91 -7.06 -11.75
CA ASN A 14 -7.21 -5.85 -12.21
C ASN A 14 -7.86 -4.51 -11.81
N GLU A 15 -8.86 -4.52 -10.92
CA GLU A 15 -9.43 -3.29 -10.38
C GLU A 15 -8.38 -2.53 -9.56
N SER A 16 -8.41 -1.20 -9.63
CA SER A 16 -7.52 -0.34 -8.86
C SER A 16 -8.29 0.53 -7.87
N ALA A 17 -7.66 0.80 -6.73
CA ALA A 17 -8.12 1.77 -5.74
C ALA A 17 -6.99 2.77 -5.44
N VAL A 18 -7.36 4.02 -5.20
CA VAL A 18 -6.43 5.11 -4.86
C VAL A 18 -6.70 5.55 -3.42
N ILE A 19 -5.64 5.71 -2.66
CA ILE A 19 -5.66 6.14 -1.26
C ILE A 19 -4.86 7.43 -1.15
N ASP A 20 -5.46 8.45 -0.53
CA ASP A 20 -4.81 9.71 -0.20
C ASP A 20 -4.19 9.65 1.20
N LEU A 21 -2.86 9.59 1.26
CA LEU A 21 -2.12 9.56 2.53
C LEU A 21 -2.04 10.92 3.21
N LYS A 22 -2.07 12.01 2.43
CA LYS A 22 -1.92 13.38 2.94
C LYS A 22 -3.13 13.80 3.75
N SER A 23 -4.32 13.53 3.22
CA SER A 23 -5.58 13.79 3.93
C SER A 23 -5.70 12.98 5.24
N TRP A 24 -4.95 11.89 5.36
CA TRP A 24 -4.90 11.05 6.57
C TRP A 24 -3.79 11.47 7.55
N GLY A 25 -3.01 12.50 7.22
CA GLY A 25 -1.94 12.99 8.08
C GLY A 25 -0.69 12.11 8.10
N PHE A 26 -0.53 11.18 7.16
CA PHE A 26 0.68 10.36 7.05
C PHE A 26 1.79 11.15 6.35
N ILE A 27 2.51 11.98 7.12
CA ILE A 27 3.48 12.94 6.57
C ILE A 27 4.91 12.40 6.58
N ASN A 28 5.26 11.41 7.41
CA ASN A 28 6.46 10.53 7.35
C ASN A 28 6.85 10.02 8.76
N PRO A 29 7.62 8.93 8.87
CA PRO A 29 7.99 7.99 7.81
C PRO A 29 6.94 6.90 7.60
N LEU A 30 6.66 6.52 6.36
CA LEU A 30 5.90 5.30 6.06
C LEU A 30 6.79 4.10 6.39
N GLY A 31 6.22 3.04 6.97
CA GLY A 31 6.94 1.84 7.37
C GLY A 31 6.69 0.67 6.42
N ALA A 32 5.50 0.09 6.48
CA ALA A 32 5.14 -1.10 5.70
C ALA A 32 3.68 -1.07 5.29
N LEU A 33 3.38 -1.55 4.09
CA LEU A 33 2.02 -1.76 3.61
C LEU A 33 1.79 -3.27 3.51
N THR A 34 0.77 -3.76 4.20
CA THR A 34 0.44 -5.19 4.25
C THR A 34 -1.00 -5.39 3.79
N PHE A 35 -1.22 -6.37 2.93
CA PHE A 35 -2.53 -6.79 2.49
C PHE A 35 -2.80 -8.22 2.93
N GLN A 36 -4.04 -8.49 3.28
CA GLN A 36 -4.54 -9.83 3.55
C GLN A 36 -5.88 -10.05 2.86
N ASN A 37 -6.14 -11.29 2.45
CA ASN A 37 -7.45 -11.70 1.96
C ASN A 37 -8.13 -12.68 2.94
N LYS A 38 -9.38 -13.04 2.67
CA LYS A 38 -10.18 -13.97 3.49
C LYS A 38 -9.62 -15.40 3.53
N THR A 39 -8.70 -15.75 2.62
CA THR A 39 -8.08 -17.08 2.54
C THR A 39 -6.77 -17.19 3.32
N GLY A 40 -6.33 -16.10 3.97
CA GLY A 40 -5.09 -16.06 4.73
C GLY A 40 -3.83 -15.81 3.89
N LEU A 41 -3.98 -15.58 2.57
CA LEU A 41 -2.88 -15.13 1.73
C LEU A 41 -2.56 -13.66 2.01
N SER A 42 -1.31 -13.29 1.81
CA SER A 42 -0.84 -11.93 2.12
C SER A 42 0.11 -11.37 1.08
N ALA A 43 0.20 -10.05 1.04
CA ALA A 43 1.25 -9.33 0.32
C ALA A 43 1.83 -8.25 1.23
N ARG A 44 3.14 -8.11 1.24
CA ARG A 44 3.85 -7.15 2.09
C ARG A 44 4.84 -6.35 1.28
N PHE A 45 4.79 -5.04 1.50
CA PHE A 45 5.66 -4.06 0.88
C PHE A 45 6.30 -3.18 1.95
N LEU A 46 7.59 -2.88 1.80
CA LEU A 46 8.32 -1.98 2.68
C LEU A 46 8.56 -0.66 1.99
N TRP A 47 8.33 0.44 2.70
CA TRP A 47 8.64 1.76 2.20
C TRP A 47 10.15 1.92 2.00
N GLN A 48 10.53 2.40 0.82
CA GLN A 48 11.87 2.84 0.49
C GLN A 48 11.78 4.33 0.13
N GLY A 49 11.95 5.18 1.14
CA GLY A 49 12.00 6.63 0.94
C GLY A 49 13.36 7.05 0.39
N ASP A 50 13.38 8.04 -0.50
CA ASP A 50 14.63 8.63 -0.96
C ASP A 50 15.31 9.41 0.17
N ILE A 51 16.63 9.23 0.26
CA ILE A 51 17.47 9.87 1.29
C ILE A 51 17.73 11.35 0.96
N ILE A 52 17.39 11.80 -0.26
CA ILE A 52 17.67 13.15 -0.74
C ILE A 52 16.84 14.16 0.08
N SER A 53 17.57 14.85 0.95
CA SER A 53 17.09 15.82 1.92
C SER A 53 16.30 16.95 1.25
N GLY A 54 14.97 16.90 1.38
CA GLY A 54 14.09 18.02 1.03
C GLY A 54 12.65 17.65 0.68
N ASN A 55 12.39 16.42 0.20
CA ASN A 55 11.06 16.04 -0.30
C ASN A 55 10.72 14.54 -0.11
N ARG A 56 10.95 14.03 1.11
CA ARG A 56 10.69 12.62 1.48
C ARG A 56 9.24 12.16 1.23
N GLU A 57 8.30 13.10 1.24
CA GLU A 57 6.88 12.86 0.95
C GLU A 57 6.61 12.55 -0.53
N LYS A 58 7.50 12.97 -1.43
CA LYS A 58 7.30 12.88 -2.88
C LYS A 58 8.15 11.80 -3.54
N THR A 59 9.19 11.34 -2.87
CA THR A 59 10.26 10.54 -3.46
C THR A 59 10.43 9.26 -2.66
N GLY A 60 9.84 8.19 -3.16
CA GLY A 60 9.88 6.88 -2.53
C GLY A 60 8.90 5.92 -3.16
N TYR A 61 9.11 4.63 -2.91
CA TYR A 61 8.27 3.57 -3.42
C TYR A 61 8.13 2.44 -2.41
N PHE A 62 7.07 1.66 -2.57
CA PHE A 62 6.86 0.44 -1.82
C PHE A 62 7.58 -0.72 -2.52
N LYS A 63 8.66 -1.20 -1.90
CA LYS A 63 9.40 -2.37 -2.39
C LYS A 63 8.67 -3.63 -1.95
N GLU A 64 8.32 -4.48 -2.90
CA GLU A 64 7.72 -5.79 -2.65
C GLU A 64 8.68 -6.70 -1.85
N VAL A 65 8.15 -7.37 -0.84
CA VAL A 65 8.86 -8.39 -0.04
C VAL A 65 8.23 -9.77 -0.24
N THR A 66 6.91 -9.86 -0.12
CA THR A 66 6.11 -11.06 -0.43
C THR A 66 4.83 -10.63 -1.12
N ASN A 67 4.29 -11.44 -2.03
CA ASN A 67 3.09 -11.07 -2.78
C ASN A 67 2.34 -12.30 -3.32
N ASP A 68 1.75 -13.07 -2.41
CA ASP A 68 0.96 -14.24 -2.77
C ASP A 68 -0.42 -13.87 -3.34
N LEU A 69 -0.79 -12.59 -3.25
CA LEU A 69 -2.06 -12.03 -3.72
C LEU A 69 -2.00 -11.51 -5.16
N GLY A 70 -0.80 -11.33 -5.73
CA GLY A 70 -0.60 -10.73 -7.04
C GLY A 70 -0.99 -9.24 -7.12
N VAL A 71 -0.97 -8.52 -6.00
CA VAL A 71 -1.34 -7.10 -5.90
C VAL A 71 -0.18 -6.23 -6.35
N LYS A 72 -0.45 -5.14 -7.06
CA LYS A 72 0.58 -4.13 -7.40
C LYS A 72 0.35 -2.87 -6.60
N VAL A 73 1.44 -2.28 -6.12
CA VAL A 73 1.41 -1.02 -5.36
C VAL A 73 2.27 0.00 -6.08
N SER A 74 1.72 1.20 -6.27
CA SER A 74 2.44 2.35 -6.80
C SER A 74 2.23 3.54 -5.89
N HIS A 75 3.27 4.34 -5.69
CA HIS A 75 3.20 5.56 -4.91
C HIS A 75 3.56 6.76 -5.80
N TYR A 76 2.75 7.81 -5.72
CA TYR A 76 3.03 9.07 -6.40
C TYR A 76 2.48 10.24 -5.58
N GLU A 77 3.35 11.18 -5.22
CA GLU A 77 2.98 12.44 -4.53
C GLU A 77 2.02 12.31 -3.33
N GLY A 78 2.22 11.30 -2.47
CA GLY A 78 1.38 11.07 -1.28
C GLY A 78 0.09 10.30 -1.56
N PHE A 79 -0.07 9.75 -2.77
CA PHE A 79 -1.12 8.82 -3.10
C PHE A 79 -0.55 7.41 -3.26
N ILE A 80 -1.29 6.41 -2.77
CA ILE A 80 -1.02 5.01 -3.07
C ILE A 80 -2.09 4.52 -4.04
N THR A 81 -1.67 3.97 -5.17
CA THR A 81 -2.53 3.19 -6.06
C THR A 81 -2.28 1.71 -5.83
N ILE A 82 -3.35 0.97 -5.60
CA ILE A 82 -3.34 -0.47 -5.36
C ILE A 82 -4.13 -1.11 -6.48
N THR A 83 -3.50 -2.02 -7.23
CA THR A 83 -4.13 -2.76 -8.30
C THR A 83 -4.23 -4.23 -7.92
N ASN A 84 -5.44 -4.77 -7.94
CA ASN A 84 -5.67 -6.18 -7.67
C ASN A 84 -5.06 -7.08 -8.75
N GLY A 85 -4.76 -8.33 -8.38
CA GLY A 85 -4.33 -9.37 -9.32
C GLY A 85 -5.43 -9.82 -10.29
N GLY A 86 -5.16 -10.92 -11.00
CA GLY A 86 -6.01 -11.40 -12.10
C GLY A 86 -7.34 -12.05 -11.70
N GLY A 87 -7.63 -12.20 -10.39
CA GLY A 87 -8.85 -12.81 -9.88
C GLY A 87 -9.62 -11.88 -8.94
N LYS A 88 -10.93 -12.09 -8.79
CA LYS A 88 -11.72 -11.38 -7.78
C LYS A 88 -11.28 -11.81 -6.38
N GLN A 89 -11.05 -10.85 -5.49
CA GLN A 89 -10.73 -11.14 -4.09
C GLN A 89 -11.05 -9.97 -3.17
N TYR A 90 -11.28 -10.29 -1.90
CA TYR A 90 -11.33 -9.32 -0.83
C TYR A 90 -9.92 -8.93 -0.40
N LEU A 91 -9.67 -7.63 -0.20
CA LEU A 91 -8.41 -7.11 0.31
C LEU A 91 -8.67 -6.18 1.49
N GLU A 92 -8.01 -6.46 2.59
CA GLU A 92 -7.79 -5.51 3.68
C GLU A 92 -6.33 -5.07 3.67
N GLY A 93 -6.10 -3.76 3.60
CA GLY A 93 -4.79 -3.14 3.53
C GLY A 93 -4.50 -2.33 4.78
N GLU A 94 -3.36 -2.61 5.40
CA GLU A 94 -2.87 -1.96 6.61
C GLU A 94 -1.55 -1.24 6.34
N LEU A 95 -1.48 0.03 6.71
CA LEU A 95 -0.29 0.86 6.66
C LEU A 95 0.29 1.05 8.05
N LYS A 96 1.55 0.66 8.20
CA LYS A 96 2.37 0.92 9.38
C LYS A 96 3.16 2.20 9.17
N VAL A 97 3.12 3.10 10.16
CA VAL A 97 3.91 4.34 10.23
C VAL A 97 4.77 4.41 11.49
#